data_AF-A0A356BAE9-F1
#
_entry.id   AF-A0A356BAE9-F1
#
_cell.length_a   1.000
_cell.length_b   1.000
_cell.length_c   1.000
_cell.angle_alpha   90.00
_cell.angle_beta   90.00
_cell.angle_gamma   90.00
#
_symmetry.space_group_name_H-M   'P 1'
#
loop_
_entity.id
_entity.type
_entity.pdbx_description
1 polymer ?
#
loop_
_entity_poly.entity_id
_entity_poly.type
_entity_poly.pdbx_seq_one_letter_code
_entity_poly.pdbx_strand_id
1 'polypeptide(L)' 'GLRQIQTSQQQPQLIDYSDAGLFRATAGVSLQWISPMGPLTFSLAKIIKKQEGDLQENFSFNIGTTF' A
#
# COMPACT_ATOMS: atom_id res chain seq x y z
N GLY A 1 8.09 -53.08 -7.99
CA GLY A 1 7.65 -52.10 -6.98
C GLY A 1 8.60 -50.93 -6.98
N LEU A 2 8.20 -49.80 -7.55
CA LEU A 2 9.02 -48.59 -7.65
C LEU A 2 8.35 -47.51 -6.81
N ARG A 3 9.01 -47.09 -5.73
CA ARG A 3 8.53 -46.06 -4.80
C ARG A 3 8.60 -44.70 -5.50
N GLN A 4 7.44 -44.08 -5.73
CA GLN A 4 7.38 -42.70 -6.20
C GLN A 4 7.82 -41.75 -5.08
N ILE A 5 8.83 -40.94 -5.37
CA ILE A 5 9.24 -39.81 -4.53
C ILE A 5 8.19 -38.72 -4.72
N GLN A 6 7.38 -38.49 -3.69
CA GLN A 6 6.49 -37.33 -3.63
C GLN A 6 7.35 -36.11 -3.27
N THR A 7 7.69 -35.31 -4.28
CA THR A 7 8.28 -33.99 -4.07
C THR A 7 7.17 -33.08 -3.57
N SER A 8 7.11 -32.88 -2.25
CA SER A 8 6.29 -31.86 -1.61
C SER A 8 6.79 -30.47 -2.00
N GLN A 9 6.49 -30.04 -3.23
CA GLN A 9 6.72 -28.66 -3.65
C GLN A 9 5.70 -27.79 -2.92
N GLN A 10 6.08 -27.24 -1.76
CA GLN A 10 5.37 -26.15 -1.11
C GLN A 10 5.41 -24.94 -2.06
N GLN A 11 4.46 -24.89 -2.99
CA GLN A 11 4.23 -23.69 -3.79
C GLN A 11 3.76 -22.60 -2.81
N PRO A 12 4.42 -21.44 -2.78
CA PRO A 12 3.96 -20.33 -1.95
C PRO A 12 2.52 -20.02 -2.36
N GLN A 13 1.62 -19.97 -1.38
CA GLN A 13 0.22 -19.63 -1.59
C GLN A 13 0.16 -18.27 -2.28
N LEU A 14 -0.20 -18.27 -3.57
CA LEU A 14 -0.36 -17.04 -4.35
C LEU A 14 -1.59 -16.31 -3.83
N ILE A 15 -1.47 -15.01 -3.57
CA ILE A 15 -2.61 -14.18 -3.15
C ILE A 15 -3.58 -14.07 -4.34
N ASP A 16 -4.86 -14.38 -4.12
CA ASP A 16 -5.89 -14.30 -5.15
C ASP A 16 -6.50 -12.89 -5.18
N TYR A 17 -6.07 -12.08 -6.14
CA TYR A 17 -6.57 -10.71 -6.32
C TYR A 17 -8.03 -10.63 -6.84
N SER A 18 -8.67 -11.77 -7.13
CA SER A 18 -10.06 -11.84 -7.58
C SER A 18 -11.05 -11.77 -6.42
N ASP A 19 -10.59 -11.92 -5.17
CA ASP A 19 -11.42 -11.80 -3.97
C ASP A 19 -11.75 -10.33 -3.66
N ALA A 20 -13.03 -9.97 -3.81
CA ALA A 20 -13.57 -8.64 -3.49
C ALA A 20 -13.38 -8.23 -2.02
N GLY A 21 -13.10 -9.19 -1.13
CA GLY A 21 -12.76 -8.97 0.27
C GLY A 21 -11.40 -8.31 0.50
N LEU A 22 -10.49 -8.34 -0.47
CA LEU A 22 -9.10 -7.87 -0.31
C LEU A 22 -8.89 -6.37 -0.57
N PHE A 23 -9.91 -5.54 -0.34
CA PHE A 23 -9.77 -4.08 -0.47
C PHE A 23 -8.87 -3.48 0.62
N ARG A 24 -8.22 -2.36 0.30
CA ARG A 24 -7.42 -1.53 1.20
C ARG A 24 -8.12 -0.21 1.41
N ALA A 25 -8.13 0.30 2.63
CA ALA A 25 -8.84 1.53 2.97
C ALA A 25 -8.05 2.37 3.96
N THR A 26 -8.13 3.68 3.79
CA THR A 26 -7.41 4.69 4.59
C THR A 26 -8.33 5.91 4.73
N ALA A 27 -8.31 6.57 5.87
CA ALA A 27 -8.98 7.86 6.05
C ALA A 27 -8.01 8.88 6.62
N GLY A 28 -8.09 10.12 6.15
CA GLY A 28 -7.11 11.15 6.49
C GLY A 28 -7.58 12.56 6.18
N VAL A 29 -6.69 13.50 6.48
CA VAL A 29 -6.83 14.92 6.17
C VAL A 29 -5.71 15.34 5.23
N SER A 30 -6.02 16.25 4.32
CA SER A 30 -5.02 16.89 3.47
C SER A 30 -5.09 18.40 3.60
N LEU A 31 -3.92 19.03 3.63
CA LEU A 31 -3.76 20.47 3.65
C LEU A 31 -3.01 20.89 2.40
N GLN A 32 -3.59 21.82 1.66
CA GLN A 32 -2.92 22.49 0.55
C GLN A 32 -2.60 23.91 0.98
N TRP A 33 -1.32 24.28 0.94
CA TRP A 33 -0.84 25.60 1.26
C TRP A 33 -0.06 26.18 0.09
N ILE A 34 -0.60 27.23 -0.50
CA ILE A 34 0.10 28.03 -1.51
C ILE A 34 1.03 28.98 -0.76
N SER A 35 2.30 28.62 -0.67
CA SER A 35 3.32 29.42 0.00
C SER A 35 4.00 30.39 -0.99
N PRO A 36 4.69 31.44 -0.50
CA PRO A 36 5.50 32.32 -1.35
C PRO A 36 6.59 31.60 -2.16
N MET A 37 6.96 30.37 -1.76
CA MET A 37 8.00 29.55 -2.40
C MET A 37 7.42 28.48 -3.34
N GLY A 38 6.09 28.42 -3.50
CA GLY A 38 5.40 27.43 -4.33
C GLY A 38 4.31 26.64 -3.59
N PRO A 39 3.55 25.79 -4.30
CA PRO A 39 2.50 24.96 -3.73
C PRO A 39 3.07 23.84 -2.86
N LEU A 40 2.57 23.74 -1.63
CA LEU A 40 2.87 22.69 -0.67
C LEU A 40 1.60 21.86 -0.45
N THR A 41 1.73 20.54 -0.47
CA THR A 41 0.64 19.63 -0.11
C THR A 41 1.11 18.68 0.99
N PHE A 42 0.34 18.60 2.07
CA PHE A 42 0.56 17.67 3.17
C PHE A 42 -0.64 16.74 3.30
N SER A 43 -0.40 15.44 3.44
CA SER A 43 -1.44 14.43 3.63
C SER A 43 -1.11 13.61 4.86
N LEU A 44 -2.07 13.51 5.79
CA LEU A 44 -1.98 12.67 6.98
C LEU A 44 -3.16 11.70 6.97
N ALA A 45 -2.89 10.40 6.93
CA ALA A 45 -3.92 9.38 6.84
C ALA A 45 -3.66 8.19 7.76
N LYS A 46 -4.75 7.65 8.32
CA LYS A 46 -4.77 6.43 9.12
C LYS A 46 -5.31 5.29 8.28
N ILE A 47 -4.54 4.20 8.23
CA ILE A 47 -4.93 2.98 7.52
C ILE A 47 -6.04 2.29 8.30
N ILE A 48 -7.21 2.15 7.65
CA ILE A 48 -8.40 1.47 8.18
C ILE A 48 -8.34 -0.02 7.87
N LYS A 49 -7.83 -0.39 6.69
CA LYS A 49 -7.71 -1.79 6.26
C LYS A 49 -6.41 -1.99 5.47
N LYS A 50 -5.56 -2.89 5.98
CA LYS A 50 -4.28 -3.32 5.39
C LYS A 50 -4.33 -4.79 4.99
N GLN A 51 -3.51 -5.18 4.03
CA GLN A 51 -3.27 -6.57 3.65
C GLN A 51 -1.86 -7.01 4.09
N GLU A 52 -1.63 -8.32 4.11
CA GLU A 52 -0.32 -8.88 4.42
C GLU A 52 0.71 -8.44 3.37
N GLY A 53 1.84 -7.92 3.83
CA GLY A 53 2.89 -7.35 2.96
C GLY A 53 2.74 -5.88 2.61
N ASP A 54 1.66 -5.20 3.00
CA ASP A 54 1.50 -3.77 2.75
C ASP A 54 2.46 -2.92 3.62
N LEU A 55 3.12 -1.93 2.99
CA LEU A 55 3.89 -0.91 3.68
C LEU A 55 2.98 0.21 4.17
N GLN A 56 3.20 0.66 5.40
CA GLN A 56 2.40 1.70 6.04
C GLN A 56 3.08 3.06 5.92
N GLU A 57 2.41 4.00 5.24
CA GLU A 57 2.79 5.41 5.20
C GLU A 57 1.62 6.25 5.72
N ASN A 58 1.82 6.90 6.88
CA ASN A 58 0.77 7.70 7.52
C ASN A 58 0.85 9.17 7.16
N PHE A 59 1.99 9.65 6.68
CA PHE A 59 2.23 11.05 6.36
C PHE A 59 3.04 11.17 5.07
N SER A 60 2.58 12.01 4.16
CA SER A 60 3.28 12.35 2.92
C SER A 60 3.20 13.84 2.65
N PHE A 61 4.26 14.38 2.04
CA PHE A 61 4.30 15.77 1.65
C PHE A 61 4.91 15.92 0.26
N ASN A 62 4.45 16.93 -0.47
CA ASN A 62 5.00 17.31 -1.76
C ASN A 62 5.24 18.81 -1.80
N ILE A 63 6.40 19.21 -2.34
CA ILE A 63 6.81 20.60 -2.50
C ILE A 63 7.02 20.81 -3.99
N GLY A 64 6.10 21.53 -4.62
CA GLY A 64 6.25 21.89 -6.02
C GLY A 64 7.21 23.07 -6.15
N THR A 65 8.41 22.84 -6.70
CA THR A 65 9.23 23.91 -7.26
C THR A 65 8.78 24.15 -8.69
N THR A 66 8.01 25.22 -8.96
CA THR A 66 7.83 25.71 -10.33
C THR A 66 9.16 26.32 -10.77
N PHE A 67 9.80 25.73 -11.79
CA PHE A 67 10.82 26.39 -12.61
C PHE A 67 10.22 26.68 -13.98
#